data_AF-A0A4S5EQE7-F1
#
_entry.id   AF-A0A4S5EQE7-F1
#
_cell.length_a   1.000
_cell.length_b   1.000
_cell.length_c   1.000
_cell.angle_alpha   90.00
_cell.angle_beta   90.00
_cell.angle_gamma   90.00
#
_symmetry.space_group_name_H-M   'P 1'
#
loop_
_entity.id
_entity.type
_entity.pdbx_description
1 polymer ?
#
loop_
_entity_poly.entity_id
_entity_poly.type
_entity_poly.pdbx_seq_one_letter_code
_entity_poly.pdbx_strand_id
1 'polypeptide(L)'
;MLGVTATLIGTAVSASAIVPLSKCSSHPTFAGNSGVINLGTGSGESFVWGGRMIPTAREPGVYRISVYAGSKVKDRKNGHYPYFPHGSLPASIARPGYRMSISVTLVSDTGNVYTSAQNGCSM
;
A
#
# COMPACT_ATOMS: atom_id res chain seq x y z
N MET A 1 -10.30 51.68 17.02
CA MET A 1 -10.42 50.23 17.26
C MET A 1 -10.21 49.52 15.93
N LEU A 2 -8.98 49.06 15.63
CA LEU A 2 -8.72 48.20 14.47
C LEU A 2 -8.65 46.76 14.96
N GLY A 3 -9.66 45.97 14.61
CA GLY A 3 -9.69 44.53 14.84
C GLY A 3 -8.92 43.82 13.74
N VAL A 4 -7.79 43.20 14.09
CA VAL A 4 -7.07 42.30 13.18
C VAL A 4 -7.65 40.91 13.36
N THR A 5 -8.44 40.47 12.38
CA THR A 5 -8.91 39.08 12.26
C THR A 5 -7.75 38.22 11.76
N ALA A 6 -7.13 37.46 12.65
CA ALA A 6 -6.12 36.46 12.30
C ALA A 6 -6.81 35.22 11.73
N THR A 7 -6.72 35.02 10.41
CA THR A 7 -7.15 33.77 9.77
C THR A 7 -6.11 32.70 10.04
N LEU A 8 -6.42 31.77 10.95
CA LEU A 8 -5.65 30.54 11.16
C LEU A 8 -5.83 29.63 9.93
N ILE A 9 -4.82 29.60 9.06
CA ILE A 9 -4.69 28.57 8.02
C ILE A 9 -4.24 27.29 8.74
N GLY A 10 -5.21 26.52 9.23
CA GLY A 10 -4.96 25.17 9.72
C GLY A 10 -4.58 24.28 8.54
N THR A 11 -3.29 24.00 8.36
CA THR A 11 -2.84 22.91 7.49
C THR A 11 -3.46 21.62 8.03
N ALA A 12 -4.41 21.05 7.28
CA ALA A 12 -4.96 19.74 7.57
C ALA A 12 -3.82 18.71 7.46
N VAL A 13 -3.18 18.42 8.58
CA VAL A 13 -2.34 17.24 8.72
C VAL A 13 -3.30 16.08 8.53
N SER A 14 -3.29 15.45 7.36
CA SER A 14 -4.03 14.21 7.15
C SER A 14 -3.49 13.22 8.18
N ALA A 15 -4.19 13.10 9.30
CA ALA A 15 -3.91 12.08 10.30
C ALA A 15 -3.93 10.76 9.55
N SER A 16 -2.76 10.15 9.43
CA SER A 16 -2.64 8.82 8.84
C SER A 16 -3.42 7.91 9.79
N ALA A 17 -4.66 7.57 9.43
CA ALA A 17 -5.52 6.75 10.26
C ALA A 17 -4.71 5.51 10.66
N ILE A 18 -4.61 5.23 11.96
CA ILE A 18 -3.91 4.04 12.43
C ILE A 18 -4.79 2.87 12.01
N VAL A 19 -4.53 2.29 10.82
CA VAL A 19 -5.22 1.10 10.35
C VAL A 19 -4.93 0.00 11.38
N PRO A 20 -5.95 -0.53 12.09
CA PRO A 20 -5.76 -1.60 13.05
C PRO A 20 -5.02 -2.75 12.37
N LEU A 21 -3.93 -3.20 12.99
CA LEU A 21 -3.11 -4.28 12.43
C LEU A 21 -3.86 -5.60 12.57
N SER A 22 -4.52 -6.01 11.49
CA SER A 22 -5.00 -7.37 11.33
C SER A 22 -3.84 -8.37 11.27
N LYS A 23 -4.11 -9.64 11.56
CA LYS A 23 -3.13 -10.71 11.33
C LYS A 23 -3.08 -11.04 9.84
N CYS A 24 -1.88 -11.24 9.29
CA CYS A 24 -1.73 -11.62 7.88
C CYS A 24 -2.38 -12.98 7.58
N SER A 25 -2.45 -13.87 8.57
CA SER A 25 -3.17 -15.15 8.47
C SER A 25 -4.69 -15.01 8.22
N SER A 26 -5.29 -13.83 8.47
CA SER A 26 -6.69 -13.58 8.15
C SER A 26 -6.92 -13.13 6.70
N HIS A 27 -5.89 -13.13 5.86
CA HIS A 27 -5.92 -12.69 4.47
C HIS A 27 -6.61 -11.32 4.25
N PRO A 28 -6.19 -10.26 4.96
CA PRO A 28 -6.89 -8.98 4.92
C PRO A 28 -6.85 -8.33 3.54
N THR A 29 -7.97 -7.69 3.19
CA THR A 29 -8.16 -6.92 1.95
C THR A 29 -8.31 -5.45 2.29
N PHE A 30 -7.54 -4.60 1.62
CA PHE A 30 -7.52 -3.14 1.80
C PHE A 30 -7.97 -2.47 0.50
N ALA A 31 -9.21 -2.01 0.46
CA ALA A 31 -9.76 -1.26 -0.65
C ALA A 31 -9.61 0.26 -0.43
N GLY A 32 -9.37 0.99 -1.50
CA GLY A 32 -9.44 2.46 -1.52
C GLY A 32 -9.64 2.98 -2.95
N ASN A 33 -9.72 4.30 -3.08
CA ASN A 33 -10.08 4.96 -4.34
C ASN A 33 -9.17 4.60 -5.51
N SER A 34 -7.91 4.23 -5.24
CA SER A 34 -6.93 3.91 -6.27
C SER A 34 -6.79 2.42 -6.54
N GLY A 35 -7.40 1.54 -5.75
CA GLY A 35 -7.22 0.09 -5.91
C GLY A 35 -7.57 -0.76 -4.71
N VAL A 36 -7.24 -2.05 -4.83
CA VAL A 36 -7.41 -3.06 -3.79
C VAL A 36 -6.09 -3.78 -3.59
N ILE A 37 -5.66 -3.91 -2.33
CA ILE A 37 -4.47 -4.65 -1.92
C ILE A 37 -4.91 -5.83 -1.08
N ASN A 38 -4.38 -7.01 -1.39
CA ASN A 38 -4.60 -8.24 -0.62
C ASN A 38 -3.27 -8.66 0.00
N LEU A 39 -3.26 -8.87 1.31
CA LEU A 39 -2.11 -9.37 2.05
C LEU A 39 -2.45 -10.72 2.68
N GLY A 40 -1.44 -11.54 2.96
CA GLY A 40 -1.67 -12.86 3.52
C GLY A 40 -0.43 -13.52 4.10
N THR A 41 -0.65 -14.62 4.83
CA THR A 41 0.38 -15.61 5.12
C THR A 41 0.20 -16.80 4.19
N GLY A 42 1.22 -17.13 3.40
CA GLY A 42 1.26 -18.29 2.53
C GLY A 42 1.87 -19.52 3.20
N SER A 43 2.16 -20.55 2.40
CA SER A 43 2.88 -21.73 2.89
C SER A 43 4.26 -21.37 3.46
N GLY A 44 4.71 -22.13 4.46
CA GLY A 44 6.00 -21.91 5.13
C GLY A 44 6.11 -20.57 5.84
N GLU A 45 4.98 -20.01 6.31
CA GLU A 45 4.91 -18.71 7.01
C GLU A 45 5.43 -17.53 6.17
N SER A 46 5.40 -17.66 4.85
CA SER A 46 5.78 -16.57 3.94
C SER A 46 4.72 -15.47 3.97
N PHE A 47 5.16 -14.21 3.88
CA PHE A 47 4.24 -13.12 3.59
C PHE A 47 3.91 -13.15 2.10
N VAL A 48 2.63 -13.18 1.74
CA VAL A 48 2.18 -13.12 0.34
C VAL A 48 1.38 -11.85 0.11
N TRP A 49 1.47 -11.30 -1.09
CA TRP A 49 0.81 -10.05 -1.43
C TRP A 49 0.41 -10.00 -2.90
N GLY A 50 -0.64 -9.24 -3.17
CA GLY A 50 -1.16 -8.97 -4.51
C GLY A 50 -2.20 -7.86 -4.48
N GLY A 51 -2.85 -7.63 -5.60
CA GLY A 51 -3.84 -6.56 -5.69
C GLY A 51 -4.22 -6.20 -7.12
N ARG A 52 -4.83 -5.03 -7.24
CA ARG A 52 -5.15 -4.36 -8.50
C ARG A 52 -5.32 -2.87 -8.24
N MET A 53 -5.03 -2.03 -9.24
CA MET A 53 -5.39 -0.60 -9.18
C MET A 53 -6.67 -0.36 -9.99
N ILE A 54 -7.57 0.47 -9.49
CA ILE A 54 -8.85 0.83 -10.11
C ILE A 54 -8.73 2.32 -10.49
N PRO A 55 -8.05 2.60 -11.61
CA PRO A 55 -8.82 2.96 -12.81
C PRO A 55 -8.32 2.25 -14.09
N THR A 56 -7.56 1.17 -13.92
CA THR A 56 -6.62 0.64 -14.91
C THR A 56 -7.17 0.20 -16.27
N ALA A 57 -8.49 -0.02 -16.40
CA ALA A 57 -9.09 -0.27 -17.72
C ALA A 57 -9.12 0.98 -18.64
N ARG A 58 -9.00 2.18 -18.07
CA ARG A 58 -9.05 3.46 -18.81
C ARG A 58 -7.68 4.14 -18.91
N GLU A 59 -6.75 3.79 -18.03
CA GLU A 59 -5.41 4.36 -17.97
C GLU A 59 -4.37 3.27 -17.63
N PRO A 60 -3.82 2.58 -18.65
CA PRO A 60 -2.70 1.67 -18.45
C PRO A 60 -1.47 2.43 -17.93
N GLY A 61 -0.50 1.69 -17.40
CA GLY A 61 0.79 2.26 -16.99
C GLY A 61 1.66 1.32 -16.17
N VAL A 62 2.71 1.90 -15.59
CA VAL A 62 3.74 1.19 -14.83
C VAL A 62 3.43 1.18 -13.34
N TYR A 63 3.30 -0.02 -12.78
CA TYR A 63 3.33 -0.25 -11.35
C TYR A 63 4.76 -0.20 -10.82
N ARG A 64 4.93 0.51 -9.71
CA ARG A 64 6.12 0.50 -8.85
C ARG A 64 5.70 0.08 -7.46
N ILE A 65 6.19 -1.06 -7.01
CA ILE A 65 5.79 -1.67 -5.74
C ILE A 65 7.01 -1.77 -4.85
N SER A 66 6.86 -1.35 -3.59
CA SER A 66 7.83 -1.59 -2.52
C SER A 66 7.17 -2.35 -1.39
N VAL A 67 7.79 -3.42 -0.94
CA VAL A 67 7.32 -4.28 0.15
C VAL A 67 8.12 -3.97 1.41
N TYR A 68 7.44 -3.76 2.52
CA TYR A 68 8.02 -3.33 3.78
C TYR A 68 7.85 -4.39 4.86
N ALA A 69 8.90 -4.54 5.68
CA ALA A 69 8.84 -5.18 6.98
C ALA A 69 9.26 -4.14 8.04
N GLY A 70 8.28 -3.66 8.82
CA GLY A 70 8.44 -2.45 9.62
C GLY A 70 8.63 -1.22 8.73
N SER A 71 9.72 -0.48 8.96
CA SER A 71 10.10 0.70 8.16
C SER A 71 11.06 0.40 7.02
N LYS A 72 11.53 -0.85 6.89
CA LYS A 72 12.57 -1.23 5.91
C LYS A 72 11.93 -1.84 4.66
N VAL A 73 12.33 -1.35 3.49
CA VAL A 73 12.03 -2.00 2.22
C VAL A 73 12.79 -3.33 2.16
N LYS A 74 12.07 -4.40 1.85
CA LYS A 74 12.61 -5.76 1.72
C LYS A 74 12.56 -6.30 0.31
N ASP A 75 11.64 -5.80 -0.50
CA ASP A 75 11.52 -6.16 -1.91
C ASP A 75 10.96 -4.98 -2.72
N ARG A 76 11.27 -4.98 -4.02
CA ARG A 76 10.72 -4.05 -4.99
C ARG A 76 10.33 -4.82 -6.25
N LYS A 77 9.15 -4.52 -6.77
CA LYS A 77 8.66 -5.13 -8.00
C LYS A 77 8.06 -4.06 -8.90
N ASN A 78 8.38 -4.14 -10.17
CA ASN A 78 7.78 -3.29 -11.19
C ASN A 78 7.04 -4.18 -12.19
N GLY A 79 6.02 -3.63 -12.82
CA GLY A 79 5.28 -4.30 -13.89
C GLY A 79 4.44 -3.30 -14.65
N HIS A 80 3.98 -3.69 -15.83
CA HIS A 80 3.08 -2.87 -16.63
C HIS A 80 1.68 -3.49 -16.64
N TYR A 81 0.65 -2.65 -16.63
CA TYR A 81 -0.73 -3.08 -16.93
C TYR A 81 -0.78 -3.94 -18.21
N PRO A 82 -1.61 -5.00 -18.30
CA PRO A 82 -2.69 -5.41 -17.39
C PRO A 82 -2.26 -6.20 -16.15
N TYR A 83 -1.00 -6.56 -16.06
CA TYR A 83 -0.54 -7.48 -15.02
C TYR A 83 -0.10 -6.70 -13.78
N PHE A 84 -0.91 -6.77 -12.72
CA PHE A 84 -0.48 -6.32 -11.39
C PHE A 84 0.50 -7.36 -10.81
N PRO A 85 1.76 -6.97 -10.52
CA PRO A 85 2.71 -7.91 -9.94
C PRO A 85 2.20 -8.43 -8.59
N HIS A 86 2.35 -9.72 -8.33
CA HIS A 86 2.18 -10.33 -7.01
C HIS A 86 3.50 -10.93 -6.55
N GLY A 87 3.62 -11.29 -5.28
CA GLY A 87 4.85 -11.86 -4.76
C GLY A 87 4.74 -12.41 -3.36
N SER A 88 5.88 -12.90 -2.87
CA SER A 88 6.01 -13.38 -1.52
C SER A 88 7.38 -13.01 -0.93
N LEU A 89 7.44 -12.90 0.39
CA LEU A 89 8.67 -12.82 1.16
C LEU A 89 8.76 -14.05 2.08
N PRO A 90 9.90 -14.75 2.13
CA PRO A 90 10.06 -15.90 3.01
C PRO A 90 10.00 -15.48 4.50
N ALA A 91 9.66 -16.43 5.37
CA ALA A 91 9.55 -16.22 6.82
C ALA A 91 10.85 -15.67 7.47
N SER A 92 12.01 -15.98 6.89
CA SER A 92 13.30 -15.43 7.34
C SER A 92 13.35 -13.89 7.29
N ILE A 93 12.56 -13.28 6.39
CA ILE A 93 12.39 -11.84 6.20
C ILE A 93 11.10 -11.35 6.88
N ALA A 94 9.98 -12.06 6.69
CA ALA A 94 8.67 -11.72 7.21
C ALA A 94 8.37 -12.47 8.52
N ARG A 95 9.13 -12.16 9.57
CA ARG A 95 9.10 -12.89 10.86
C ARG A 95 7.81 -12.64 11.64
N PRO A 96 7.37 -13.57 12.50
CA PRO A 96 6.23 -13.36 13.40
C PRO A 96 6.32 -12.05 14.18
N GLY A 97 5.21 -11.32 14.25
CA GLY A 97 5.14 -10.01 14.92
C GLY A 97 5.66 -8.83 14.09
N TYR A 98 6.28 -9.05 12.92
CA TYR A 98 6.63 -7.96 12.02
C TYR A 98 5.38 -7.42 11.32
N ARG A 99 5.27 -6.09 11.31
CA ARG A 99 4.31 -5.40 10.46
C ARG A 99 4.77 -5.50 9.00
N MET A 100 3.94 -6.09 8.16
CA MET A 100 4.13 -6.15 6.72
C MET A 100 3.17 -5.19 6.04
N SER A 101 3.63 -4.51 5.01
CA SER A 101 2.81 -3.65 4.15
C SER A 101 3.44 -3.51 2.78
N ILE A 102 2.67 -3.04 1.81
CA ILE A 102 3.18 -2.66 0.50
C ILE A 102 2.81 -1.22 0.18
N SER A 103 3.68 -0.52 -0.53
CA SER A 103 3.34 0.74 -1.20
C SER A 103 3.30 0.45 -2.70
N VAL A 104 2.23 0.90 -3.34
CA VAL A 104 2.08 0.78 -4.80
C VAL A 104 1.89 2.17 -5.37
N THR A 105 2.65 2.49 -6.40
CA THR A 105 2.43 3.66 -7.24
C THR A 105 2.19 3.18 -8.66
N LEU A 106 1.08 3.57 -9.27
CA LEU A 106 0.86 3.45 -10.72
C LEU A 106 1.13 4.82 -11.34
N VAL A 107 2.04 4.87 -12.30
CA VAL A 107 2.21 6.01 -13.19
C VAL A 107 1.56 5.63 -14.51
N SER A 108 0.45 6.26 -14.87
CA SER A 108 -0.24 5.98 -16.12
C SER A 108 0.56 6.47 -17.33
N ASP A 109 0.27 5.92 -18.50
CA ASP A 109 0.90 6.32 -19.77
C ASP A 109 0.55 7.76 -20.17
N THR A 110 -0.54 8.30 -19.60
CA THR A 110 -0.95 9.71 -19.72
C THR A 110 -0.30 10.63 -18.68
N GLY A 111 0.49 10.07 -17.75
CA GLY A 111 1.24 10.82 -16.74
C GLY A 111 0.53 11.01 -15.40
N ASN A 112 -0.66 10.45 -15.19
CA ASN A 112 -1.34 10.50 -13.90
C ASN A 112 -0.68 9.55 -12.89
N VAL A 113 -0.69 9.93 -11.61
CA VAL A 113 -0.08 9.15 -10.53
C VAL A 113 -1.16 8.69 -9.55
N TYR A 114 -1.21 7.39 -9.31
CA TYR A 114 -2.14 6.76 -8.36
C TYR A 114 -1.36 6.01 -7.28
N THR A 115 -1.72 6.24 -6.02
CA THR A 115 -1.05 5.62 -4.87
C THR A 115 -1.95 4.60 -4.18
N SER A 116 -1.36 3.53 -3.65
CA SER A 116 -2.04 2.48 -2.90
C SER A 116 -2.90 3.01 -1.76
N ALA A 117 -4.01 2.30 -1.48
CA ALA A 117 -4.70 2.39 -0.19
C ALA A 117 -3.73 2.09 0.97
N GLN A 118 -3.97 2.72 2.12
CA GLN A 118 -3.25 2.40 3.33
C GLN A 118 -3.52 0.94 3.73
N ASN A 119 -2.46 0.20 4.04
CA ASN A 119 -2.53 -1.22 4.29
C ASN A 119 -1.50 -1.66 5.33
N GLY A 120 -1.67 -2.88 5.82
CA GLY A 120 -0.66 -3.61 6.56
C GLY A 120 -1.26 -4.63 7.51
N CYS A 121 -0.50 -5.69 7.79
CA CYS A 121 -0.87 -6.74 8.72
C CYS A 121 0.35 -7.17 9.55
N SER A 122 0.12 -7.79 10.70
CA SER A 122 1.17 -8.47 11.46
C SER A 122 1.28 -9.91 10.96
N MET A 123 2.50 -10.35 10.65
CA MET A 123 2.78 -11.79 10.55
C MET A 123 2.48 -12.49 11.87
#